data_AF-A0A2R5L315-F1
#
_entry.id   AF-A0A2R5L315-F1
#
_cell.length_a   1.000
_cell.length_b   1.000
_cell.length_c   1.000
_cell.angle_alpha   90.00
_cell.angle_beta   90.00
_cell.angle_gamma   90.00
#
_symmetry.space_group_name_H-M   'P 1'
#
loop_
_entity.id
_entity.type
_entity.pdbx_description
1 polymer ?
#
loop_
_entity_poly.entity_id
_entity_poly.type
_entity_poly.pdbx_seq_one_letter_code
_entity_poly.pdbx_strand_id
1 'polypeptide(L)'
;RMEFDKLIEDFKTKSSEEISKEDEGILISEAELLGQREKTNRHIRLRELLLENSKDASLVVMTLPMPRKTSVSAPLYMSWIETLTRDMPPFVLIRGNQTSVLTFYS
;
A
#
# COMPACT_ATOMS: atom_id res chain seq x y z
N ARG A 1 7.13 8.79 -7.58
CA ARG A 1 7.80 8.99 -6.26
C ARG A 1 7.36 10.28 -5.57
N MET A 2 7.46 11.44 -6.22
CA MET A 2 7.00 12.72 -5.64
C MET A 2 5.54 12.69 -5.12
N GLU A 3 4.65 11.99 -5.81
CA GLU A 3 3.25 11.86 -5.35
C GLU A 3 3.12 11.03 -4.07
N PHE A 4 3.90 9.96 -3.94
CA PHE A 4 3.89 9.13 -2.74
C PHE A 4 4.40 9.92 -1.54
N ASP A 5 5.48 10.69 -1.73
CA ASP A 5 6.07 11.47 -0.65
C ASP A 5 5.10 12.55 -0.13
N LYS A 6 4.24 13.11 -1.00
CA LYS A 6 3.15 14.01 -0.62
C LYS A 6 2.04 13.31 0.18
N LEU A 7 1.70 12.06 -0.17
CA LEU A 7 0.65 11.32 0.54
C LEU A 7 0.98 11.04 2.00
N ILE A 8 2.27 10.84 2.29
CA ILE A 8 2.73 10.51 3.64
C ILE A 8 3.14 11.73 4.45
N GLU A 9 3.26 12.92 3.84
CA GLU A 9 3.85 14.12 4.44
C GLU A 9 3.18 14.51 5.76
N ASP A 10 1.85 14.53 5.77
CA ASP A 10 1.04 14.90 6.95
C ASP A 10 1.11 13.87 8.08
N PHE A 11 1.50 12.62 7.75
CA PHE A 11 1.54 11.50 8.69
C PHE A 11 2.95 11.19 9.18
N LYS A 12 3.98 11.89 8.70
CA LYS A 12 5.35 11.71 9.18
C LYS A 12 5.52 12.31 10.57
N THR A 13 6.25 11.60 11.43
CA THR A 13 6.67 12.14 12.73
C THR A 13 7.47 13.43 12.55
N LYS A 14 7.08 14.52 13.22
CA LYS A 14 7.87 15.75 13.29
C LYS A 14 9.01 15.51 14.28
N SER A 15 10.21 15.24 13.76
CA SER A 15 11.51 15.18 14.46
C SER A 15 11.51 14.97 16.00
N SER A 16 12.01 13.80 16.43
CA SER A 16 12.53 13.50 17.78
C SER A 16 11.57 13.49 18.97
N GLU A 17 10.25 13.44 18.75
CA GLU A 17 9.30 13.12 19.82
C GLU A 17 9.09 11.59 19.88
N GLU A 18 9.23 11.01 21.08
CA GLU A 18 8.84 9.62 21.33
C GLU A 18 7.37 9.48 20.94
N ILE A 19 7.06 8.54 20.04
CA ILE A 19 5.69 8.24 19.63
C ILE A 19 4.92 7.89 20.90
N SER A 20 3.97 8.73 21.28
CA SER A 20 3.10 8.45 22.41
C SER A 20 2.33 7.16 22.13
N LYS A 21 1.91 6.41 23.16
CA LYS A 21 1.09 5.20 22.96
C LYS A 21 -0.22 5.48 22.21
N GLU A 22 -0.65 6.73 22.17
CA GLU A 22 -1.85 7.19 21.47
C GLU A 22 -1.60 7.38 19.96
N ASP A 23 -0.36 7.69 19.57
CA ASP A 23 0.05 7.90 18.18
C ASP A 23 0.60 6.62 17.51
N GLU A 24 0.72 5.52 18.26
CA GLU A 24 1.23 4.24 17.79
C GLU A 24 0.33 3.66 16.69
N GLY A 25 0.84 3.66 15.45
CA GLY A 25 0.12 3.19 14.27
C GLY A 25 -0.62 4.28 13.48
N ILE A 26 -0.64 5.52 13.97
CA ILE A 26 -1.24 6.69 13.28
C ILE A 26 -0.16 7.57 12.64
N LEU A 27 1.06 7.57 13.18
CA LEU A 27 2.20 8.27 12.61
C LEU A 27 3.21 7.30 11.98
N ILE A 28 3.90 7.79 10.96
CA ILE A 28 4.94 7.07 10.21
C ILE A 28 6.31 7.53 10.71
N SER A 29 7.07 6.60 11.30
CA SER A 29 8.44 6.87 11.73
C SER A 29 9.44 6.78 10.57
N GLU A 30 10.58 7.47 10.68
CA GLU A 30 11.66 7.34 9.69
C GLU A 30 12.24 5.93 9.62
N ALA A 31 12.35 5.25 10.78
CA ALA A 31 12.80 3.87 10.84
C ALA A 31 11.87 2.91 10.08
N GLU A 32 10.56 3.12 10.18
CA GLU A 32 9.56 2.37 9.43
C GLU A 32 9.67 2.61 7.92
N LEU A 33 9.79 3.88 7.49
CA LEU A 33 9.99 4.23 6.08
C LEU A 33 11.25 3.57 5.51
N LEU A 34 12.33 3.57 6.27
CA LEU A 34 13.57 2.92 5.86
C LEU A 34 13.41 1.40 5.77
N GLY A 35 12.77 0.79 6.77
CA GLY A 35 12.52 -0.65 6.81
C GLY A 35 11.58 -1.16 5.73
N GLN A 36 10.63 -0.34 5.26
CA GLN A 36 9.68 -0.70 4.21
C GLN A 36 10.01 -0.12 2.83
N ARG A 37 11.17 0.53 2.68
CA ARG A 37 11.59 1.21 1.44
C ARG A 37 11.47 0.34 0.19
N GLU A 38 11.90 -0.92 0.27
CA GLU A 38 11.83 -1.84 -0.88
C GLU A 38 10.39 -2.17 -1.27
N LYS A 39 9.49 -2.37 -0.31
CA LYS A 39 8.08 -2.61 -0.58
C LYS A 39 7.42 -1.38 -1.18
N THR A 40 7.70 -0.21 -0.62
CA THR A 40 7.23 1.08 -1.17
C THR A 40 7.66 1.23 -2.64
N ASN A 41 8.94 1.00 -2.94
CA ASN A 41 9.44 1.06 -4.31
C ASN A 41 8.76 0.04 -5.23
N ARG A 42 8.46 -1.17 -4.73
CA ARG A 42 7.73 -2.18 -5.51
C ARG A 42 6.32 -1.72 -5.86
N HIS A 43 5.59 -1.09 -4.94
CA HIS A 43 4.26 -0.56 -5.22
C HIS A 43 4.31 0.61 -6.21
N ILE A 44 5.29 1.51 -6.08
CA ILE A 44 5.50 2.60 -7.05
C ILE A 44 5.79 2.04 -8.44
N ARG A 45 6.67 1.04 -8.55
CA ARG A 45 6.98 0.41 -9.84
C ARG A 45 5.78 -0.34 -10.42
N LEU A 46 4.98 -1.01 -9.59
CA LEU A 46 3.76 -1.68 -10.01
C LEU A 46 2.73 -0.68 -10.55
N ARG A 47 2.61 0.49 -9.92
CA ARG A 47 1.75 1.59 -10.38
C ARG A 47 2.15 2.06 -11.78
N GLU A 48 3.45 2.23 -12.05
CA GLU A 48 3.93 2.58 -13.39
C GLU A 48 3.48 1.55 -14.44
N LEU A 49 3.61 0.26 -14.13
CA LEU A 49 3.17 -0.81 -15.03
C LEU A 49 1.66 -0.84 -15.23
N LEU A 50 0.88 -0.56 -14.18
CA LEU A 50 -0.59 -0.49 -14.26
C LEU A 50 -1.05 0.64 -15.17
N LEU A 51 -0.42 1.81 -15.07
CA LEU A 51 -0.70 2.94 -15.93
C LEU A 51 -0.34 2.66 -17.39
N GLU A 52 0.77 1.97 -17.63
CA GLU A 52 1.21 1.64 -18.98
C GLU A 52 0.30 0.59 -19.66
N ASN A 53 -0.15 -0.42 -18.91
CA ASN A 53 -0.80 -1.60 -19.49
C ASN A 53 -2.30 -1.73 -19.23
N SER A 54 -2.86 -0.97 -18.28
CA SER A 54 -4.22 -1.20 -17.79
C SER A 54 -5.01 0.07 -17.51
N LYS A 55 -4.56 1.22 -18.02
CA LYS A 55 -5.26 2.50 -17.86
C LYS A 55 -6.64 2.52 -18.53
N ASP A 56 -6.78 1.87 -19.68
CA ASP A 56 -8.03 1.82 -20.45
C ASP A 56 -8.82 0.52 -20.25
N ALA A 57 -8.47 -0.26 -19.21
CA ALA A 57 -9.19 -1.49 -18.88
C ALA A 57 -10.60 -1.18 -18.36
N SER A 58 -11.57 -2.08 -18.59
CA SER A 58 -12.92 -1.92 -18.04
C SER A 58 -12.99 -2.19 -16.53
N LEU A 59 -12.12 -3.07 -16.03
CA LEU A 59 -12.01 -3.46 -14.63
C LEU A 59 -10.59 -3.99 -14.38
N VAL A 60 -9.97 -3.60 -13.27
CA VAL A 60 -8.70 -4.17 -12.81
C VAL A 60 -8.92 -4.96 -11.53
N VAL A 61 -8.59 -6.25 -11.58
CA VAL A 61 -8.60 -7.13 -10.41
C VAL A 61 -7.16 -7.43 -10.03
N MET A 62 -6.78 -7.07 -8.80
CA MET A 62 -5.43 -7.26 -8.29
C MET A 62 -5.43 -7.86 -6.88
N THR A 63 -4.40 -8.61 -6.57
CA THR A 63 -4.15 -9.10 -5.21
C THR A 63 -3.96 -7.92 -4.25
N LEU A 64 -4.75 -7.88 -3.18
CA LEU A 64 -4.60 -6.90 -2.10
C LEU A 64 -3.20 -7.04 -1.48
N PRO A 65 -2.32 -6.02 -1.58
CA PRO A 65 -1.06 -6.04 -0.87
C PRO A 65 -1.37 -6.06 0.63
N MET A 66 -0.76 -6.96 1.39
CA MET A 66 -0.99 -7.03 2.83
C MET A 66 0.34 -7.00 3.60
N PRO A 67 0.57 -6.03 4.49
CA PRO A 67 1.71 -6.05 5.39
C PRO A 67 1.55 -7.10 6.48
N ARG A 68 2.66 -7.44 7.16
CA ARG A 68 2.58 -8.24 8.38
C ARG A 68 2.00 -7.36 9.49
N LYS A 69 1.10 -7.92 10.31
CA LYS A 69 0.57 -7.25 11.51
C LYS A 69 1.75 -6.71 12.33
N THR A 70 1.62 -5.46 12.82
CA THR A 70 2.61 -4.67 13.58
C THR A 70 3.85 -4.18 12.84
N SER A 71 4.04 -4.49 11.55
CA SER A 71 5.22 -4.02 10.81
C SER A 71 5.05 -2.67 10.08
N VAL A 72 3.81 -2.21 9.97
CA VAL A 72 3.42 -1.06 9.15
C VAL A 72 2.28 -0.31 9.85
N SER A 73 2.41 1.01 9.93
CA SER A 73 1.41 1.96 10.41
C SER A 73 0.23 2.05 9.44
N ALA A 74 -0.95 2.38 9.95
CA ALA A 74 -2.15 2.53 9.14
C ALA A 74 -1.98 3.51 7.96
N PRO A 75 -1.44 4.73 8.13
CA PRO A 75 -1.26 5.66 7.01
C PRO A 75 -0.27 5.16 5.95
N LEU A 76 0.82 4.47 6.33
CA LEU A 76 1.76 3.94 5.36
C LEU A 76 1.11 2.87 4.49
N TYR A 77 0.33 1.97 5.12
CA TYR A 77 -0.42 0.96 4.40
C TYR A 77 -1.46 1.56 3.45
N MET A 78 -2.24 2.53 3.94
CA MET A 78 -3.24 3.22 3.11
C MET A 78 -2.60 3.97 1.95
N SER A 79 -1.43 4.57 2.17
CA SER A 79 -0.67 5.26 1.11
C SER A 79 -0.22 4.31 0.01
N TRP A 80 0.12 3.05 0.33
CA TRP A 80 0.42 2.04 -0.70
C TRP A 80 -0.80 1.69 -1.54
N ILE A 81 -1.96 1.51 -0.92
CA ILE A 81 -3.22 1.24 -1.63
C ILE A 81 -3.55 2.41 -2.55
N GLU A 82 -3.58 3.63 -2.01
CA GLU A 82 -3.88 4.85 -2.74
C GLU A 82 -2.94 5.03 -3.95
N THR A 83 -1.64 4.75 -3.76
CA THR A 83 -0.65 4.82 -4.85
C THR A 83 -0.99 3.88 -6.01
N LEU A 84 -1.56 2.69 -5.73
CA LEU A 84 -1.92 1.72 -6.76
C LEU A 84 -3.25 2.07 -7.45
N THR A 85 -4.22 2.58 -6.70
CA THR A 85 -5.61 2.73 -7.15
C THR A 85 -5.95 4.11 -7.69
N ARG A 86 -5.19 5.15 -7.34
CA ARG A 86 -5.43 6.52 -7.81
C ARG A 86 -5.45 6.56 -9.33
N ASP A 87 -6.39 7.32 -9.91
CA ASP A 87 -6.54 7.52 -11.36
C ASP A 87 -6.49 6.21 -12.17
N MET A 88 -7.11 5.15 -11.64
CA MET A 88 -7.32 3.89 -12.34
C MET A 88 -8.80 3.72 -12.71
N PRO A 89 -9.11 2.91 -13.74
CA PRO A 89 -10.46 2.39 -13.95
C PRO A 89 -10.95 1.61 -12.71
N PRO A 90 -12.23 1.18 -12.66
CA PRO A 90 -12.78 0.42 -11.54
C PRO A 90 -11.81 -0.67 -11.07
N PHE A 91 -11.46 -0.64 -9.78
CA PHE A 91 -10.37 -1.43 -9.22
C PHE A 91 -10.88 -2.29 -8.06
N VAL A 92 -10.58 -3.58 -8.09
CA VAL A 92 -10.96 -4.53 -7.04
C VAL A 92 -9.70 -5.18 -6.48
N LEU A 93 -9.45 -4.94 -5.19
CA LEU A 93 -8.39 -5.57 -4.43
C LEU A 93 -8.92 -6.82 -3.74
N ILE A 94 -8.39 -8.00 -4.09
CA ILE A 94 -8.86 -9.30 -3.59
C ILE A 94 -7.78 -9.96 -2.74
N ARG A 95 -8.19 -10.57 -1.62
CA ARG A 95 -7.32 -11.41 -0.79
C ARG A 95 -8.00 -12.73 -0.46
N GLY A 96 -7.34 -13.84 -0.77
CA GLY A 96 -7.79 -15.16 -0.32
C GLY A 96 -7.47 -15.42 1.15
N ASN A 97 -8.24 -16.31 1.80
CA ASN A 97 -7.98 -16.80 3.15
C ASN A 97 -6.97 -17.98 3.18
N GLN A 98 -6.12 -18.10 2.16
CA GLN A 98 -5.12 -19.16 2.01
C GLN A 98 -5.66 -20.60 2.06
N THR A 99 -6.98 -20.79 1.91
CA THR A 99 -7.64 -22.09 1.80
C THR A 99 -7.79 -22.46 0.32
N SER A 100 -7.68 -23.75 -0.01
CA SER A 100 -7.83 -24.20 -1.40
C SER A 100 -9.23 -23.86 -1.92
N VAL A 101 -9.27 -23.19 -3.08
CA VAL A 101 -10.49 -22.84 -3.80
C VAL A 101 -10.65 -23.62 -5.12
N LEU A 102 -9.64 -24.43 -5.48
CA LEU A 102 -9.72 -25.29 -6.66
C LEU A 102 -10.66 -26.45 -6.35
N THR A 103 -11.90 -26.30 -6.81
CA THR A 103 -12.85 -27.40 -6.96
C THR A 103 -12.85 -27.76 -8.43
N PHE A 104 -12.43 -28.99 -8.76
CA PHE A 104 -12.58 -29.48 -10.13
C PHE A 104 -14.07 -29.67 -10.38
N TYR A 105 -14.62 -28.87 -11.28
CA TYR A 105 -15.91 -29.17 -11.86
C TYR A 105 -15.69 -30.34 -12.82
N SER A 106 -16.10 -31.54 -12.38
CA SER A 106 -16.21 -32.74 -13.22
C SER A 106 -17.39 -32.62 -14.18
#